data_AF-A0A7J6D925-F1
#
_entry.id   AF-A0A7J6D925-F1
#
_cell.length_a   1.000
_cell.length_b   1.000
_cell.length_c   1.000
_cell.angle_alpha   90.00
_cell.angle_beta   90.00
_cell.angle_gamma   90.00
#
_symmetry.space_group_name_H-M   'P 1'
#
loop_
_entity.id
_entity.type
_entity.pdbx_description
1 polymer ?
#
loop_
_entity_poly.entity_id
_entity_poly.type
_entity_poly.pdbx_seq_one_letter_code
_entity_poly.pdbx_strand_id
1 'polypeptide(L)'
;MPVINSKPEDIDLAAERNDLRTILHLFTLLGEINVEIKRPCPSNMKFICLTLLIISGITDSRSERYDVVGPVDSVFAVAGEDVILPCSVKPNISVVDMTVRWSGLDLKDSQLVHLYEDHGDRNTKQIESYRGRTELNHQELQRGDASLKLSSVRVSDEGRYKCFIQSKSWYDDATVDVSVEAVGRPPVITVDGFDHSERLHLQCESEGWYPEPVLEWLNSEGVSLSSETTQMQRNTDGFSVKHTITVHHRDDKIHCRVKLRHHTLETLIVTSSISFNPWRTTIILNLIAVALIVIAGILLAAFVRKNREHDELQNENRRKKQEHDQLQTETCRIQQEYDQLQEEKNRKQQELDHLQEEKNRKQQELDRLLENRKQEFSSEDDQEQIVKSGMQREHDQPQNVKETKGKQGNQQSKKEDKKCLLQ
;
A
#
# COMPACT_ATOMS: atom_id res chain seq x y z
N MET A 1 22.98 -13.88 65.27
CA MET A 1 23.33 -14.71 66.44
C MET A 1 22.05 -14.97 67.22
N PRO A 2 21.48 -16.17 67.06
CA PRO A 2 21.52 -17.14 68.15
C PRO A 2 22.10 -18.49 67.71
N VAL A 3 22.58 -19.23 68.71
CA VAL A 3 23.18 -20.56 68.61
C VAL A 3 22.07 -21.60 68.42
N ILE A 4 22.19 -22.47 67.40
CA ILE A 4 21.37 -23.66 67.25
C ILE A 4 22.32 -24.86 67.15
N ASN A 5 22.39 -25.61 68.25
CA ASN A 5 22.90 -26.97 68.27
C ASN A 5 21.97 -27.86 67.44
N SER A 6 22.52 -28.57 66.46
CA SER A 6 21.93 -29.81 65.96
C SER A 6 23.00 -30.88 65.81
N LYS A 7 22.72 -31.98 66.50
CA LYS A 7 23.44 -33.24 66.60
C LYS A 7 23.53 -33.91 65.22
N PRO A 8 24.59 -34.65 64.89
CA PRO A 8 24.51 -35.63 63.81
C PRO A 8 23.73 -36.85 64.30
N GLU A 9 22.72 -37.25 63.54
CA GLU A 9 22.05 -38.55 63.68
C GLU A 9 23.00 -39.67 63.23
N ASP A 10 23.15 -40.68 64.08
CA ASP A 10 23.78 -41.96 63.78
C ASP A 10 22.99 -42.66 62.66
N ILE A 11 23.64 -42.89 61.52
CA ILE A 11 23.21 -43.90 60.56
C ILE A 11 24.21 -45.06 60.65
N ASP A 12 23.68 -46.15 61.19
CA ASP A 12 24.29 -47.46 61.32
C ASP A 12 24.59 -48.04 59.92
N LEU A 13 25.88 -48.19 59.59
CA LEU A 13 26.37 -48.96 58.44
C LEU A 13 27.42 -49.95 58.94
N ALA A 14 26.91 -50.95 59.67
CA ALA A 14 27.61 -52.20 59.92
C ALA A 14 27.44 -53.16 58.73
N ALA A 15 28.45 -53.20 57.85
CA ALA A 15 28.84 -54.32 56.98
C ALA A 15 29.93 -53.74 56.06
N GLU A 16 31.20 -54.12 56.13
CA GLU A 16 31.70 -55.43 55.73
C GLU A 16 33.12 -55.56 56.30
N ARG A 17 33.25 -56.16 57.49
CA ARG A 17 34.55 -56.58 58.03
C ARG A 17 34.85 -57.93 57.40
N ASN A 18 35.81 -57.98 56.49
CA ASN A 18 36.35 -59.21 55.91
C ASN A 18 36.73 -60.20 57.02
N ASP A 19 35.83 -61.13 57.29
CA ASP A 19 36.03 -62.18 58.27
C ASP A 19 36.85 -63.29 57.60
N LEU A 20 38.15 -63.32 57.90
CA LEU A 20 39.06 -64.40 57.52
C LEU A 20 38.55 -65.79 57.97
N ARG A 21 37.56 -65.86 58.88
CA ARG A 21 36.89 -67.12 59.23
C ARG A 21 35.98 -67.67 58.14
N THR A 22 35.32 -66.85 57.33
CA THR A 22 34.43 -67.36 56.25
C THR A 22 35.24 -68.01 55.12
N ILE A 23 36.43 -67.48 54.82
CA ILE A 23 37.37 -68.08 53.86
C ILE A 23 37.93 -69.40 54.43
N LEU A 24 38.22 -69.48 55.73
CA LEU A 24 38.67 -70.71 56.38
C LEU A 24 37.57 -71.78 56.47
N HIS A 25 36.30 -71.38 56.57
CA HIS A 25 35.14 -72.27 56.52
C HIS A 25 34.84 -72.80 55.10
N LEU A 26 35.07 -71.99 54.05
CA LEU A 26 35.01 -72.46 52.65
C LEU A 26 36.15 -73.42 52.31
N PHE A 27 37.35 -73.23 52.87
CA PHE A 27 38.48 -74.17 52.71
C PHE A 27 38.27 -75.50 53.45
N THR A 28 37.46 -75.54 54.52
CA THR A 28 37.14 -76.78 55.24
C THR A 28 35.99 -77.57 54.63
N LEU A 29 35.09 -76.93 53.87
CA LEU A 29 34.00 -77.60 53.15
C LEU A 29 34.40 -78.21 51.79
N LEU A 30 35.54 -77.82 51.21
CA LEU A 30 36.09 -78.44 49.99
C LEU A 30 36.96 -79.68 50.26
N GLY A 31 37.01 -80.16 51.52
CA GLY A 31 37.84 -81.27 51.96
C GLY A 31 37.30 -82.68 51.69
N GLU A 32 36.10 -82.84 51.14
CA GLU A 32 35.50 -84.16 50.84
C GLU A 32 35.19 -84.33 49.35
N ILE A 33 36.22 -84.33 48.51
CA ILE A 33 36.15 -84.94 47.19
C ILE A 33 37.35 -85.88 47.04
N ASN A 34 37.11 -87.17 47.34
CA ASN A 34 38.03 -88.25 46.99
C ASN A 34 38.10 -88.38 45.45
N VAL A 35 39.01 -87.64 44.83
CA VAL A 35 39.47 -87.94 43.47
C VAL A 35 40.78 -88.71 43.58
N GLU A 36 40.70 -90.01 43.34
CA GLU A 36 41.85 -90.90 43.28
C GLU A 36 42.65 -90.61 41.99
N ILE A 37 43.53 -89.60 42.03
CA ILE A 37 44.45 -89.29 40.94
C ILE A 37 45.73 -90.10 41.11
N LYS A 38 45.77 -91.22 40.41
CA LYS A 38 46.92 -92.13 40.31
C LYS A 38 47.98 -91.57 39.36
N ARG A 39 48.92 -90.78 39.89
CA ARG A 39 50.37 -90.73 39.55
C ARG A 39 51.10 -89.55 40.24
N PRO A 40 52.38 -89.70 40.63
CA PRO A 40 53.10 -88.71 41.42
C PRO A 40 53.54 -87.52 40.55
N CYS A 41 53.08 -86.31 40.88
CA CYS A 41 53.68 -85.08 40.35
C CYS A 41 54.91 -84.69 41.20
N PRO A 42 56.03 -84.26 40.58
CA PRO A 42 57.24 -83.86 41.29
C PRO A 42 56.97 -82.65 42.19
N SER A 43 57.53 -82.64 43.41
CA SER A 43 57.20 -81.68 44.49
C SER A 43 57.44 -80.21 44.13
N ASN A 44 58.16 -79.93 43.05
CA ASN A 44 58.49 -78.58 42.58
C ASN A 44 57.32 -77.91 41.83
N MET A 45 56.32 -78.66 41.39
CA MET A 45 55.17 -78.12 40.63
C MET A 45 54.07 -77.53 41.53
N LYS A 46 54.02 -77.96 42.80
CA LYS A 46 53.05 -77.46 43.80
C LYS A 46 53.38 -76.03 44.24
N PHE A 47 54.67 -75.73 44.42
CA PHE A 47 55.13 -74.37 44.74
C PHE A 47 54.84 -73.41 43.59
N ILE A 48 55.04 -73.83 42.33
CA ILE A 48 54.75 -73.01 41.15
C ILE A 48 53.26 -72.67 41.07
N CYS A 49 52.36 -73.66 41.23
CA CYS A 49 50.92 -73.41 41.28
C CYS A 49 50.50 -72.51 42.44
N LEU A 50 51.07 -72.70 43.64
CA LEU A 50 50.77 -71.86 44.80
C LEU A 50 51.26 -70.42 44.59
N THR A 51 52.45 -70.24 44.01
CA THR A 51 52.96 -68.91 43.65
C THR A 51 52.12 -68.27 42.55
N LEU A 52 51.65 -69.01 41.55
CA LEU A 52 50.76 -68.48 40.52
C LEU A 52 49.39 -68.09 41.09
N LEU A 53 48.84 -68.84 42.05
CA LEU A 53 47.59 -68.51 42.75
C LEU A 53 47.74 -67.26 43.63
N ILE A 54 48.89 -67.11 44.31
CA ILE A 54 49.21 -65.91 45.09
C ILE A 54 49.45 -64.71 44.15
N ILE A 55 50.15 -64.89 43.04
CA ILE A 55 50.38 -63.85 42.03
C ILE A 55 49.06 -63.46 41.34
N SER A 56 48.15 -64.41 41.07
CA SER A 56 46.80 -64.13 40.55
C SER A 56 45.87 -63.52 41.60
N GLY A 57 46.12 -63.75 42.89
CA GLY A 57 45.43 -63.06 43.99
C GLY A 57 45.96 -61.65 44.26
N ILE A 58 47.16 -61.32 43.75
CA ILE A 58 47.80 -60.00 43.80
C ILE A 58 47.79 -59.33 42.42
N THR A 59 46.92 -59.75 41.49
CA THR A 59 46.53 -58.84 40.40
C THR A 59 45.72 -57.72 41.04
N ASP A 60 46.48 -56.73 41.48
CA ASP A 60 46.12 -55.42 41.95
C ASP A 60 44.84 -54.98 41.24
N SER A 61 43.71 -55.03 41.95
CA SER A 61 42.52 -54.28 41.58
C SER A 61 42.88 -52.81 41.73
N ARG A 62 43.68 -52.32 40.79
CA ARG A 62 44.10 -50.93 40.71
C ARG A 62 42.80 -50.15 40.55
N SER A 63 42.36 -49.50 41.63
CA SER A 63 41.24 -48.58 41.56
C SER A 63 41.66 -47.48 40.58
N GLU A 64 41.12 -47.53 39.36
CA GLU A 64 41.35 -46.51 38.35
C GLU A 64 40.69 -45.23 38.84
N ARG A 65 41.49 -44.37 39.46
CA ARG A 65 41.06 -43.03 39.84
C ARG A 65 41.00 -42.17 38.59
N TYR A 66 39.94 -41.37 38.50
CA TYR A 66 39.71 -40.40 37.45
C TYR A 66 39.06 -39.17 38.05
N ASP A 67 39.25 -38.04 37.39
CA ASP A 67 38.58 -36.78 37.69
C ASP A 67 37.51 -36.53 36.62
N VAL A 68 36.33 -36.06 37.02
CA VAL A 68 35.28 -35.63 36.10
C VAL A 68 35.47 -34.15 35.82
N VAL A 69 35.53 -33.81 34.53
CA VAL A 69 35.83 -32.47 34.05
C VAL A 69 34.65 -31.95 33.23
N GLY A 70 34.10 -30.82 33.67
CA GLY A 70 33.13 -30.01 32.95
C GLY A 70 33.78 -28.78 32.28
N PRO A 71 32.98 -27.92 31.61
CA PRO A 71 33.47 -26.66 31.07
C PRO A 71 33.83 -25.68 32.21
N VAL A 72 34.80 -24.80 31.94
CA VAL A 72 35.18 -23.72 32.88
C VAL A 72 34.19 -22.58 32.82
N ASP A 73 33.74 -22.23 31.61
CA ASP A 73 32.76 -21.18 31.37
C ASP A 73 31.35 -21.76 31.25
N SER A 74 30.34 -20.91 31.47
CA SER A 74 28.94 -21.30 31.28
C SER A 74 28.65 -21.71 29.83
N VAL A 75 27.81 -22.72 29.67
CA VAL A 75 27.31 -23.17 28.38
C VAL A 75 26.11 -22.30 27.99
N PHE A 76 26.23 -21.58 26.88
CA PHE A 76 25.13 -20.79 26.33
C PHE A 76 24.24 -21.66 25.43
N ALA A 77 22.93 -21.54 25.63
CA ALA A 77 21.93 -22.25 24.83
C ALA A 77 20.85 -21.28 24.34
N VAL A 78 20.42 -21.44 23.09
CA VAL A 78 19.28 -20.70 22.54
C VAL A 78 18.02 -21.52 22.74
N ALA A 79 16.97 -20.90 23.28
CA ALA A 79 15.69 -21.55 23.50
C ALA A 79 15.11 -22.09 22.17
N GLY A 80 14.66 -23.34 22.19
CA GLY A 80 14.18 -24.07 21.01
C GLY A 80 15.25 -24.88 20.28
N GLU A 81 16.53 -24.61 20.50
CA GLU A 81 17.65 -25.36 19.90
C GLU A 81 18.12 -26.51 20.79
N ASP A 82 19.01 -27.35 20.26
CA ASP A 82 19.68 -28.42 21.00
C ASP A 82 21.02 -27.91 21.55
N VAL A 83 21.41 -28.33 22.75
CA VAL A 83 22.70 -28.00 23.36
C VAL A 83 23.41 -29.25 23.86
N ILE A 84 24.74 -29.24 23.85
CA ILE A 84 25.57 -30.28 24.47
C ILE A 84 26.15 -29.72 25.76
N LEU A 85 25.91 -30.42 26.88
CA LEU A 85 26.48 -30.13 28.19
C LEU A 85 27.75 -30.96 28.36
N PRO A 86 28.96 -30.35 28.31
CA PRO A 86 30.20 -31.10 28.31
C PRO A 86 30.47 -31.79 29.65
N CYS A 87 30.84 -33.07 29.61
CA CYS A 87 31.33 -33.81 30.78
C CYS A 87 32.22 -34.96 30.34
N SER A 88 33.46 -35.03 30.85
CA SER A 88 34.40 -36.09 30.47
C SER A 88 35.30 -36.49 31.63
N VAL A 89 35.90 -37.68 31.57
CA VAL A 89 36.85 -38.15 32.60
C VAL A 89 38.31 -37.92 32.20
N LYS A 90 39.16 -37.63 33.20
CA LYS A 90 40.62 -37.53 33.07
C LYS A 90 41.31 -38.50 34.03
N PRO A 91 42.23 -39.37 33.57
CA PRO A 91 42.60 -39.63 32.17
C PRO A 91 41.42 -40.18 31.35
N ASN A 92 41.49 -40.06 30.01
CA ASN A 92 40.45 -40.58 29.13
C ASN A 92 40.41 -42.11 29.21
N ILE A 93 39.43 -42.63 29.95
CA ILE A 93 39.15 -44.06 30.13
C ILE A 93 37.70 -44.33 29.71
N SER A 94 37.39 -45.58 29.36
CA SER A 94 36.02 -45.96 29.00
C SER A 94 35.09 -45.83 30.21
N VAL A 95 33.95 -45.17 30.03
CA VAL A 95 32.88 -45.05 31.04
C VAL A 95 31.65 -45.90 30.71
N VAL A 96 31.75 -46.81 29.73
CA VAL A 96 30.65 -47.68 29.29
C VAL A 96 30.11 -48.58 30.42
N ASP A 97 31.01 -49.06 31.28
CA ASP A 97 30.70 -49.93 32.43
C ASP A 97 30.44 -49.15 33.73
N MET A 98 30.34 -47.82 33.64
CA MET A 98 30.13 -46.92 34.78
C MET A 98 28.70 -46.38 34.79
N THR A 99 28.26 -45.91 35.96
CA THR A 99 27.00 -45.18 36.09
C THR A 99 27.26 -43.71 35.80
N VAL A 100 26.53 -43.13 34.85
CA VAL A 100 26.53 -41.69 34.54
C VAL A 100 25.19 -41.11 34.93
N ARG A 101 25.21 -40.10 35.82
CA ARG A 101 24.01 -39.45 36.30
C ARG A 101 24.11 -37.94 36.15
N TRP A 102 23.15 -37.38 35.45
CA TRP A 102 22.91 -35.95 35.37
C TRP A 102 21.75 -35.56 36.29
N SER A 103 21.99 -34.57 37.14
CA SER A 103 20.97 -34.00 38.04
C SER A 103 20.98 -32.47 37.97
N GLY A 104 19.81 -31.84 37.95
CA GLY A 104 19.71 -30.37 38.02
C GLY A 104 19.83 -29.92 39.48
N LEU A 105 20.88 -29.20 39.83
CA LEU A 105 21.17 -28.76 41.20
C LEU A 105 20.19 -27.70 41.70
N ASP A 106 19.69 -26.87 40.79
CA ASP A 106 18.72 -25.82 41.11
C ASP A 106 17.27 -26.31 40.97
N LEU A 107 17.07 -27.57 40.54
CA LEU A 107 15.78 -28.25 40.62
C LEU A 107 15.55 -28.71 42.06
N LYS A 108 14.27 -28.77 42.47
CA LYS A 108 13.90 -29.24 43.80
C LYS A 108 14.47 -30.65 44.04
N ASP A 109 15.13 -30.84 45.18
CA ASP A 109 15.73 -32.11 45.59
C ASP A 109 16.78 -32.69 44.62
N SER A 110 17.46 -31.84 43.83
CA SER A 110 18.47 -32.27 42.84
C SER A 110 17.96 -33.35 41.89
N GLN A 111 16.78 -33.11 41.30
CA GLN A 111 16.05 -34.07 40.48
C GLN A 111 16.85 -34.64 39.31
N LEU A 112 16.56 -35.90 39.00
CA LEU A 112 17.21 -36.66 37.94
C LEU A 112 16.86 -36.12 36.55
N VAL A 113 17.89 -35.68 35.83
CA VAL A 113 17.80 -35.17 34.45
C VAL A 113 18.13 -36.26 33.43
N HIS A 114 19.10 -37.13 33.71
CA HIS A 114 19.39 -38.29 32.86
C HIS A 114 20.17 -39.35 33.66
N LEU A 115 19.89 -40.63 33.42
CA LEU A 115 20.62 -41.76 34.02
C LEU A 115 21.03 -42.74 32.94
N TYR A 116 22.31 -43.10 32.92
CA TYR A 116 22.86 -44.24 32.18
C TYR A 116 23.46 -45.23 33.17
N GLU A 117 23.01 -46.48 33.08
CA GLU A 117 23.40 -47.59 33.96
C GLU A 117 23.09 -48.93 33.28
N ASP A 118 23.89 -49.97 33.55
CA ASP A 118 23.74 -51.29 32.92
C ASP A 118 23.70 -51.20 31.38
N HIS A 119 24.66 -50.44 30.83
CA HIS A 119 24.90 -50.23 29.40
C HIS A 119 23.71 -49.63 28.61
N GLY A 120 22.89 -48.82 29.27
CA GLY A 120 21.82 -48.09 28.60
C GLY A 120 21.18 -47.02 29.46
N ASP A 121 20.32 -46.22 28.83
CA ASP A 121 19.64 -45.11 29.49
C ASP A 121 18.47 -45.63 30.35
N ARG A 122 18.48 -45.32 31.66
CA ARG A 122 17.52 -45.79 32.68
C ARG A 122 16.64 -44.65 33.20
N ASN A 123 16.01 -43.93 32.28
CA ASN A 123 15.24 -42.71 32.57
C ASN A 123 13.83 -42.91 33.15
N THR A 124 13.54 -44.05 33.79
CA THR A 124 12.20 -44.33 34.36
C THR A 124 11.78 -43.34 35.45
N LYS A 125 12.74 -42.89 36.27
CA LYS A 125 12.56 -41.90 37.34
C LYS A 125 12.93 -40.48 36.92
N GLN A 126 13.19 -40.24 35.63
CA GLN A 126 13.50 -38.92 35.11
C GLN A 126 12.32 -37.98 35.32
N ILE A 127 12.62 -36.74 35.72
CA ILE A 127 11.61 -35.68 35.85
C ILE A 127 10.89 -35.45 34.51
N GLU A 128 9.58 -35.17 34.58
CA GLU A 128 8.71 -35.08 33.40
C GLU A 128 9.19 -34.06 32.36
N SER A 129 9.71 -32.90 32.78
CA SER A 129 10.11 -31.82 31.85
C SER A 129 11.32 -32.15 30.96
N TYR A 130 12.05 -33.23 31.23
CA TYR A 130 13.24 -33.66 30.48
C TYR A 130 13.02 -34.96 29.69
N ARG A 131 11.86 -35.61 29.86
CA ARG A 131 11.54 -36.87 29.16
C ARG A 131 11.58 -36.69 27.64
N GLY A 132 12.31 -37.57 26.96
CA GLY A 132 12.48 -37.54 25.50
C GLY A 132 13.32 -36.38 24.97
N ARG A 133 13.96 -35.60 25.85
CA ARG A 133 14.80 -34.44 25.48
C ARG A 133 16.27 -34.67 25.75
N THR A 134 16.65 -35.69 26.52
CA THR A 134 18.03 -35.93 26.92
C THR A 134 18.59 -37.23 26.35
N GLU A 135 19.84 -37.19 25.90
CA GLU A 135 20.53 -38.32 25.28
C GLU A 135 22.04 -38.25 25.54
N LEU A 136 22.69 -39.39 25.79
CA LEU A 136 24.14 -39.53 25.79
C LEU A 136 24.62 -40.13 24.47
N ASN A 137 25.78 -39.71 23.98
CA ASN A 137 26.41 -40.38 22.84
C ASN A 137 27.14 -41.65 23.32
N HIS A 138 26.49 -42.81 23.18
CA HIS A 138 27.02 -44.09 23.66
C HIS A 138 28.36 -44.48 22.98
N GLN A 139 28.66 -43.96 21.79
CA GLN A 139 29.95 -44.22 21.12
C GLN A 139 31.11 -43.47 21.79
N GLU A 140 30.86 -42.27 22.31
CA GLU A 140 31.89 -41.43 22.94
C GLU A 140 32.14 -41.80 24.41
N LEU A 141 31.22 -42.56 25.04
CA LEU A 141 31.44 -43.18 26.36
C LEU A 141 32.69 -44.07 26.38
N GLN A 142 33.05 -44.72 25.26
CA GLN A 142 34.27 -45.54 25.14
C GLN A 142 35.55 -44.70 25.28
N ARG A 143 35.47 -43.39 25.04
CA ARG A 143 36.58 -42.43 25.14
C ARG A 143 36.52 -41.58 26.40
N GLY A 144 35.56 -41.86 27.29
CA GLY A 144 35.38 -41.15 28.55
C GLY A 144 34.58 -39.87 28.44
N ASP A 145 33.85 -39.66 27.34
CA ASP A 145 32.96 -38.51 27.16
C ASP A 145 31.52 -38.90 27.48
N ALA A 146 30.99 -38.27 28.53
CA ALA A 146 29.66 -38.45 29.07
C ALA A 146 28.78 -37.20 28.90
N SER A 147 29.10 -36.39 27.88
CA SER A 147 28.38 -35.15 27.58
C SER A 147 26.92 -35.41 27.26
N LEU A 148 26.03 -34.58 27.82
CA LEU A 148 24.59 -34.71 27.67
C LEU A 148 24.07 -33.84 26.54
N LYS A 149 23.40 -34.44 25.56
CA LYS A 149 22.56 -33.68 24.63
C LYS A 149 21.25 -33.35 25.32
N LEU A 150 20.89 -32.07 25.37
CA LEU A 150 19.57 -31.58 25.78
C LEU A 150 18.89 -30.93 24.57
N SER A 151 17.74 -31.46 24.18
CA SER A 151 17.02 -31.06 22.97
C SER A 151 15.89 -30.08 23.26
N SER A 152 15.64 -29.17 22.32
CA SER A 152 14.60 -28.14 22.40
C SER A 152 14.63 -27.38 23.73
N VAL A 153 15.77 -26.75 24.04
CA VAL A 153 16.06 -26.05 25.29
C VAL A 153 14.95 -25.05 25.62
N ARG A 154 14.59 -24.95 26.90
CA ARG A 154 13.58 -24.03 27.43
C ARG A 154 14.26 -23.08 28.42
N VAL A 155 13.67 -21.91 28.61
CA VAL A 155 14.11 -20.95 29.64
C VAL A 155 14.16 -21.59 31.04
N SER A 156 13.25 -22.52 31.34
CA SER A 156 13.23 -23.26 32.61
C SER A 156 14.39 -24.24 32.80
N ASP A 157 15.16 -24.53 31.76
CA ASP A 157 16.34 -25.38 31.83
C ASP A 157 17.60 -24.58 32.18
N GLU A 158 17.51 -23.26 32.31
CA GLU A 158 18.60 -22.45 32.87
C GLU A 158 18.91 -22.87 34.30
N GLY A 159 20.20 -22.97 34.62
CA GLY A 159 20.67 -23.35 35.94
C GLY A 159 21.87 -24.28 35.90
N ARG A 160 22.18 -24.84 37.05
CA ARG A 160 23.38 -25.65 37.26
C ARG A 160 23.04 -27.13 37.25
N TYR A 161 23.85 -27.88 36.53
CA TYR A 161 23.71 -29.33 36.38
C TYR A 161 24.94 -30.02 36.93
N LYS A 162 24.75 -31.16 37.58
CA LYS A 162 25.83 -32.01 38.03
C LYS A 162 25.91 -33.24 37.15
N CYS A 163 27.09 -33.48 36.58
CA CYS A 163 27.47 -34.73 35.93
C CYS A 163 28.26 -35.56 36.94
N PHE A 164 27.69 -36.66 37.41
CA PHE A 164 28.32 -37.58 38.34
C PHE A 164 28.62 -38.89 37.62
N ILE A 165 29.86 -39.36 37.73
CA ILE A 165 30.32 -40.61 37.12
C ILE A 165 30.87 -41.52 38.21
N GLN A 166 30.41 -42.76 38.23
CA GLN A 166 30.77 -43.73 39.27
C GLN A 166 31.12 -45.09 38.67
N SER A 167 32.28 -45.59 39.07
CA SER A 167 32.71 -46.97 38.87
C SER A 167 32.45 -47.77 40.16
N LYS A 168 32.82 -49.05 40.16
CA LYS A 168 32.69 -49.92 41.35
C LYS A 168 33.54 -49.47 42.55
N SER A 169 34.65 -48.76 42.30
CA SER A 169 35.66 -48.45 43.33
C SER A 169 36.01 -46.96 43.45
N TRP A 170 35.41 -46.10 42.62
CA TRP A 170 35.68 -44.67 42.57
C TRP A 170 34.48 -43.90 42.01
N TYR A 171 34.38 -42.62 42.35
CA TYR A 171 33.41 -41.69 41.76
C TYR A 171 33.98 -40.29 41.79
N ASP A 172 33.52 -39.44 40.88
CA ASP A 172 33.75 -38.00 40.92
C ASP A 172 32.61 -37.26 40.19
N ASP A 173 32.55 -35.92 40.30
CA ASP A 173 31.54 -35.12 39.64
C ASP A 173 32.03 -33.73 39.17
N ALA A 174 31.39 -33.22 38.13
CA ALA A 174 31.57 -31.86 37.65
C ALA A 174 30.23 -31.12 37.61
N THR A 175 30.29 -29.81 37.82
CA THR A 175 29.13 -28.92 37.65
C THR A 175 29.23 -28.19 36.31
N VAL A 176 28.10 -28.08 35.62
CA VAL A 176 27.94 -27.37 34.35
C VAL A 176 26.88 -26.30 34.54
N ASP A 177 27.27 -25.04 34.38
CA ASP A 177 26.37 -23.90 34.45
C ASP A 177 25.80 -23.62 33.06
N VAL A 178 24.47 -23.67 32.92
CA VAL A 178 23.77 -23.42 31.66
C VAL A 178 23.07 -22.08 31.74
N SER A 179 23.33 -21.20 30.77
CA SER A 179 22.61 -19.94 30.59
C SER A 179 21.78 -20.00 29.31
N VAL A 180 20.51 -19.63 29.40
CA VAL A 180 19.58 -19.72 28.28
C VAL A 180 19.24 -18.33 27.76
N GLU A 181 19.23 -18.18 26.44
CA GLU A 181 18.75 -16.99 25.75
C GLU A 181 17.55 -17.34 24.86
N ALA A 182 16.48 -16.55 24.96
CA ALA A 182 15.36 -16.61 24.04
C ALA A 182 15.32 -15.32 23.22
N VAL A 183 15.46 -15.44 21.90
CA VAL A 183 15.32 -14.31 20.98
C VAL A 183 13.84 -14.11 20.71
N GLY A 184 13.34 -12.93 21.08
CA GLY A 184 11.92 -12.60 20.91
C GLY A 184 11.53 -12.34 19.46
N ARG A 185 10.26 -11.99 19.28
CA ARG A 185 9.70 -11.63 17.96
C ARG A 185 10.22 -10.27 17.50
N PRO A 186 10.34 -10.03 16.18
CA PRO A 186 10.66 -8.70 15.66
C PRO A 186 9.73 -7.63 16.24
N PRO A 187 10.25 -6.45 16.62
CA PRO A 187 9.42 -5.38 17.17
C PRO A 187 8.38 -4.90 16.16
N VAL A 188 7.23 -4.49 16.67
CA VAL A 188 6.12 -3.93 15.90
C VAL A 188 5.86 -2.51 16.37
N ILE A 189 5.83 -1.56 15.43
CA ILE A 189 5.46 -0.17 15.70
C ILE A 189 3.98 0.03 15.34
N THR A 190 3.23 0.58 16.28
CA THR A 190 1.83 0.98 16.11
C THR A 190 1.66 2.48 16.37
N VAL A 191 0.72 3.10 15.68
CA VAL A 191 0.29 4.47 15.96
C VAL A 191 -0.67 4.45 17.13
N ASP A 192 -0.26 5.03 18.26
CA ASP A 192 -1.06 5.09 19.49
C ASP A 192 -2.04 6.28 19.48
N GLY A 193 -1.79 7.27 18.61
CA GLY A 193 -2.71 8.36 18.32
C GLY A 193 -2.01 9.70 18.18
N PHE A 194 -2.77 10.78 18.41
CA PHE A 194 -2.26 12.14 18.48
C PHE A 194 -2.64 12.76 19.83
N ASP A 195 -1.76 13.53 20.45
CA ASP A 195 -2.12 14.30 21.64
C ASP A 195 -3.02 15.51 21.31
N HIS A 196 -3.48 16.19 22.37
CA HIS A 196 -4.21 17.45 22.28
C HIS A 196 -3.44 18.57 21.55
N SER A 197 -2.13 18.43 21.36
CA SER A 197 -1.25 19.36 20.65
C SER A 197 -0.92 18.89 19.23
N GLU A 198 -1.66 17.90 18.68
CA GLU A 198 -1.46 17.28 17.36
C GLU A 198 -0.11 16.57 17.18
N ARG A 199 0.56 16.16 18.27
CA ARG A 199 1.82 15.40 18.21
C ARG A 199 1.54 13.90 18.11
N LEU A 200 2.26 13.23 17.22
CA LEU A 200 2.10 11.81 16.93
C LEU A 200 2.71 10.95 18.05
N HIS A 201 1.91 10.06 18.62
CA HIS A 201 2.38 9.03 19.55
C HIS A 201 2.62 7.71 18.82
N LEU A 202 3.80 7.15 19.02
CA LEU A 202 4.17 5.84 18.53
C LEU A 202 4.42 4.90 19.71
N GLN A 203 3.94 3.68 19.56
CA GLN A 203 4.19 2.60 20.50
C GLN A 203 4.96 1.49 19.77
N CYS A 204 6.00 0.97 20.41
CA CYS A 204 6.73 -0.18 19.92
C CYS A 204 6.61 -1.30 20.93
N GLU A 205 6.32 -2.50 20.45
CA GLU A 205 6.09 -3.69 21.27
C GLU A 205 6.83 -4.90 20.69
N SER A 206 7.38 -5.73 21.58
CA SER A 206 8.09 -6.96 21.22
C SER A 206 8.05 -7.96 22.37
N GLU A 207 7.93 -9.25 22.05
CA GLU A 207 7.61 -10.31 23.01
C GLU A 207 8.54 -11.52 22.89
N GLY A 208 8.68 -12.28 23.99
CA GLY A 208 9.34 -13.59 24.00
C GLY A 208 10.84 -13.55 24.23
N TRP A 209 11.34 -12.49 24.88
CA TRP A 209 12.77 -12.33 25.14
C TRP A 209 13.18 -12.98 26.46
N TYR A 210 14.36 -13.58 26.53
CA TYR A 210 14.95 -13.98 27.80
C TYR A 210 16.48 -13.93 27.68
N PRO A 211 17.23 -13.36 28.63
CA PRO A 211 16.76 -12.57 29.78
C PRO A 211 16.13 -11.23 29.35
N GLU A 212 16.05 -10.26 30.26
CA GLU A 212 15.49 -8.92 29.99
C GLU A 212 16.20 -8.25 28.80
N PRO A 213 15.45 -7.85 27.73
CA PRO A 213 16.01 -7.15 26.59
C PRO A 213 16.03 -5.64 26.79
N VAL A 214 16.78 -4.92 25.95
CA VAL A 214 16.81 -3.46 25.90
C VAL A 214 16.04 -2.97 24.68
N LEU A 215 14.97 -2.20 24.87
CA LEU A 215 14.22 -1.53 23.80
C LEU A 215 14.67 -0.06 23.70
N GLU A 216 15.15 0.35 22.53
CA GLU A 216 15.55 1.72 22.23
C GLU A 216 14.83 2.25 20.99
N TRP A 217 14.39 3.51 21.07
CA TRP A 217 13.92 4.29 19.92
C TRP A 217 15.05 5.11 19.34
N LEU A 218 15.14 5.21 18.03
CA LEU A 218 16.18 5.98 17.36
C LEU A 218 15.59 6.81 16.23
N ASN A 219 16.14 8.00 16.02
CA ASN A 219 15.81 8.82 14.87
C ASN A 219 16.56 8.36 13.60
N SER A 220 16.40 9.11 12.51
CA SER A 220 17.06 8.87 11.22
C SER A 220 18.59 8.94 11.27
N GLU A 221 19.16 9.63 12.24
CA GLU A 221 20.61 9.78 12.47
C GLU A 221 21.16 8.67 13.38
N GLY A 222 20.30 7.78 13.90
CA GLY A 222 20.68 6.72 14.83
C GLY A 222 20.87 7.21 16.27
N VAL A 223 20.38 8.41 16.61
CA VAL A 223 20.43 8.99 17.96
C VAL A 223 19.24 8.47 18.77
N SER A 224 19.50 8.02 20.01
CA SER A 224 18.46 7.51 20.91
C SER A 224 17.44 8.59 21.30
N LEU A 225 16.17 8.26 21.20
CA LEU A 225 15.04 9.10 21.62
C LEU A 225 14.58 8.69 23.01
N SER A 226 14.16 9.67 23.83
CA SER A 226 13.66 9.41 25.18
C SER A 226 12.25 8.80 25.12
N SER A 227 12.08 7.64 25.75
CA SER A 227 10.76 7.03 25.96
C SER A 227 9.99 7.77 27.06
N GLU A 228 8.69 7.98 26.87
CA GLU A 228 7.81 8.57 27.88
C GLU A 228 7.28 7.52 28.85
N THR A 229 7.07 6.30 28.34
CA THR A 229 6.58 5.18 29.13
C THR A 229 7.34 3.93 28.74
N THR A 230 7.87 3.24 29.74
CA THR A 230 8.49 1.92 29.61
C THR A 230 7.64 0.94 30.40
N GLN A 231 7.04 -0.01 29.69
CA GLN A 231 6.35 -1.14 30.28
C GLN A 231 7.14 -2.40 29.94
N MET A 232 7.42 -3.17 30.98
CA MET A 232 8.00 -4.49 30.84
C MET A 232 7.14 -5.46 31.63
N GLN A 233 6.70 -6.50 30.95
CA GLN A 233 5.92 -7.58 31.53
C GLN A 233 6.68 -8.88 31.37
N ARG A 234 6.68 -9.70 32.42
CA ARG A 234 7.16 -11.09 32.32
C ARG A 234 5.96 -12.01 32.18
N ASN A 235 5.91 -12.75 31.07
CA ASN A 235 4.96 -13.82 30.80
C ASN A 235 5.64 -15.19 30.97
N THR A 236 4.88 -16.27 30.81
CA THR A 236 5.43 -17.65 30.83
C THR A 236 6.47 -17.87 29.74
N ASP A 237 6.35 -17.14 28.63
CA ASP A 237 7.15 -17.33 27.41
C ASP A 237 8.34 -16.36 27.33
N GLY A 238 8.60 -15.57 28.38
CA GLY A 238 9.68 -14.59 28.46
C GLY A 238 9.19 -13.17 28.78
N PHE A 239 10.04 -12.19 28.47
CA PHE A 239 9.77 -10.76 28.63
C PHE A 239 9.07 -10.19 27.39
N SER A 240 8.03 -9.41 27.65
CA SER A 240 7.40 -8.49 26.70
C SER A 240 7.79 -7.06 27.08
N VAL A 241 8.23 -6.29 26.11
CA VAL A 241 8.68 -4.91 26.27
C VAL A 241 7.86 -4.00 25.37
N LYS A 242 7.42 -2.88 25.94
CA LYS A 242 6.57 -1.90 25.29
C LYS A 242 6.98 -0.48 25.67
N HIS A 243 7.41 0.29 24.69
CA HIS A 243 7.82 1.68 24.86
C HIS A 243 6.96 2.63 24.00
N THR A 244 6.58 3.78 24.57
CA THR A 244 5.83 4.82 23.86
C THR A 244 6.62 6.12 23.81
N ILE A 245 6.66 6.76 22.63
CA ILE A 245 7.31 8.06 22.39
C ILE A 245 6.35 9.05 21.73
N THR A 246 6.61 10.33 21.94
CA THR A 246 6.07 11.41 21.12
C THR A 246 7.08 11.78 20.03
N VAL A 247 6.64 11.75 18.78
CA VAL A 247 7.48 12.12 17.64
C VAL A 247 7.48 13.63 17.47
N HIS A 248 8.68 14.22 17.39
CA HIS A 248 8.84 15.63 17.06
C HIS A 248 9.00 15.84 15.55
N HIS A 249 8.62 17.02 15.06
CA HIS A 249 8.43 17.36 13.64
C HIS A 249 9.71 17.29 12.75
N ARG A 250 10.85 16.84 13.28
CA ARG A 250 12.14 16.74 12.57
C ARG A 250 12.52 15.31 12.17
N ASP A 251 11.82 14.32 12.68
CA ASP A 251 12.19 12.92 12.51
C ASP A 251 11.31 12.24 11.46
N ASP A 252 11.80 12.16 10.21
CA ASP A 252 11.09 11.52 9.09
C ASP A 252 11.06 9.99 9.18
N LYS A 253 12.06 9.42 9.85
CA LYS A 253 12.26 7.98 10.02
C LYS A 253 12.53 7.69 11.49
N ILE A 254 11.74 6.79 12.04
CA ILE A 254 11.87 6.36 13.43
C ILE A 254 12.11 4.86 13.44
N HIS A 255 13.19 4.46 14.11
CA HIS A 255 13.56 3.07 14.31
C HIS A 255 13.18 2.64 15.72
N CYS A 256 12.59 1.46 15.85
CA CYS A 256 12.51 0.75 17.12
C CYS A 256 13.44 -0.44 17.07
N ARG A 257 14.36 -0.53 18.03
CA ARG A 257 15.37 -1.57 18.10
C ARG A 257 15.34 -2.26 19.46
N VAL A 258 15.34 -3.58 19.42
CA VAL A 258 15.41 -4.44 20.61
C VAL A 258 16.74 -5.18 20.59
N LYS A 259 17.50 -5.07 21.67
CA LYS A 259 18.83 -5.66 21.84
C LYS A 259 18.81 -6.65 22.99
N LEU A 260 19.36 -7.83 22.76
CA LEU A 260 19.65 -8.83 23.77
C LEU A 260 21.09 -9.32 23.56
N ARG A 261 22.03 -8.79 24.34
CA ARG A 261 23.47 -9.09 24.22
C ARG A 261 23.96 -8.89 22.78
N HIS A 262 24.21 -9.98 22.03
CA HIS A 262 24.68 -9.96 20.64
C HIS A 262 23.54 -10.01 19.61
N HIS A 263 22.30 -10.28 20.04
CA HIS A 263 21.12 -10.30 19.19
C HIS A 263 20.52 -8.91 19.10
N THR A 264 20.22 -8.47 17.88
CA THR A 264 19.60 -7.16 17.62
C THR A 264 18.52 -7.32 16.56
N LEU A 265 17.29 -6.91 16.88
CA LEU A 265 16.18 -6.83 15.93
C LEU A 265 15.69 -5.40 15.83
N GLU A 266 15.38 -4.94 14.62
CA GLU A 266 14.94 -3.57 14.39
C GLU A 266 13.79 -3.49 13.38
N THR A 267 12.98 -2.45 13.52
CA THR A 267 11.90 -2.10 12.60
C THR A 267 11.84 -0.58 12.42
N LEU A 268 11.23 -0.13 11.33
CA LEU A 268 11.22 1.27 10.88
C LEU A 268 9.79 1.71 10.56
N ILE A 269 9.48 2.96 10.91
CA ILE A 269 8.29 3.66 10.41
C ILE A 269 8.66 5.04 9.82
N VAL A 270 7.97 5.43 8.75
CA VAL A 270 8.15 6.71 8.07
C VAL A 270 7.01 7.66 8.45
N THR A 271 7.30 8.65 9.29
CA THR A 271 6.32 9.53 9.94
C THR A 271 5.67 10.52 8.98
N SER A 272 6.39 10.92 7.92
CA SER A 272 5.90 11.83 6.87
C SER A 272 4.68 11.28 6.12
N SER A 273 4.52 9.95 6.08
CA SER A 273 3.33 9.29 5.49
C SER A 273 2.09 9.33 6.38
N ILE A 274 2.26 9.56 7.69
CA ILE A 274 1.20 9.53 8.70
C ILE A 274 0.62 10.93 8.93
N SER A 275 1.38 11.98 8.59
CA SER A 275 1.00 13.40 8.76
C SER A 275 -0.15 13.89 7.85
N PHE A 276 -0.88 13.01 7.17
CA PHE A 276 -2.12 13.39 6.50
C PHE A 276 -3.21 13.70 7.53
N ASN A 277 -3.20 14.94 8.02
CA ASN A 277 -4.25 15.44 8.92
C ASN A 277 -5.60 15.38 8.16
N PRO A 278 -6.51 14.45 8.52
CA PRO A 278 -7.74 14.23 7.77
C PRO A 278 -8.67 15.45 7.81
N TRP A 279 -8.48 16.35 8.78
CA TRP A 279 -9.24 17.60 8.85
C TRP A 279 -8.78 18.59 7.78
N ARG A 280 -7.47 18.69 7.51
CA ARG A 280 -6.96 19.58 6.46
C ARG A 280 -7.38 19.14 5.06
N THR A 281 -7.36 17.83 4.79
CA THR A 281 -7.86 17.30 3.51
C THR A 281 -9.37 17.52 3.37
N THR A 282 -10.13 17.32 4.45
CA THR A 282 -11.58 17.56 4.47
C THR A 282 -11.90 19.05 4.25
N ILE A 283 -11.19 19.97 4.89
CA ILE A 283 -11.38 21.42 4.69
C ILE A 283 -11.05 21.82 3.25
N ILE A 284 -9.93 21.35 2.70
CA ILE A 284 -9.53 21.67 1.32
C ILE A 284 -10.55 21.12 0.31
N LEU A 285 -11.02 19.88 0.49
CA LEU A 285 -12.06 19.29 -0.38
C LEU A 285 -13.37 20.08 -0.30
N ASN A 286 -13.79 20.51 0.89
CA ASN A 286 -14.99 21.33 1.05
C ASN A 286 -14.81 22.72 0.40
N LEU A 287 -13.64 23.36 0.53
CA LEU A 287 -13.36 24.65 -0.12
C LEU A 287 -13.39 24.53 -1.66
N ILE A 288 -12.82 23.46 -2.21
CA ILE A 288 -12.88 23.17 -3.65
C ILE A 288 -14.33 22.95 -4.08
N ALA A 289 -15.11 22.17 -3.33
CA ALA A 289 -16.52 21.92 -3.64
C ALA A 289 -17.33 23.22 -3.64
N VAL A 290 -17.15 24.09 -2.65
CA VAL A 290 -17.81 25.41 -2.58
C VAL A 290 -17.40 26.30 -3.76
N ALA A 291 -16.11 26.34 -4.10
CA ALA A 291 -15.63 27.11 -5.24
C ALA A 291 -16.26 26.63 -6.56
N LEU A 292 -16.37 25.32 -6.77
CA LEU A 292 -17.03 24.74 -7.94
C LEU A 292 -18.52 25.07 -8.00
N ILE A 293 -19.23 25.06 -6.87
CA ILE A 293 -20.65 25.44 -6.79
C ILE A 293 -20.83 26.93 -7.15
N VAL A 294 -19.96 27.81 -6.66
CA VAL A 294 -20.00 29.24 -6.98
C VAL A 294 -19.74 29.47 -8.47
N ILE A 295 -18.71 28.81 -9.04
CA ILE A 295 -18.40 28.89 -10.47
C ILE A 295 -19.58 28.40 -11.31
N ALA A 296 -20.18 27.25 -10.96
CA ALA A 296 -21.36 26.73 -11.63
C ALA A 296 -22.55 27.70 -11.56
N GLY A 297 -22.79 28.32 -10.39
CA GLY A 297 -23.82 29.35 -10.22
C GLY A 297 -23.61 30.59 -11.09
N ILE A 298 -22.36 31.06 -11.20
CA ILE A 298 -22.00 32.20 -12.08
C ILE A 298 -22.24 31.83 -13.55
N LEU A 299 -21.82 30.63 -13.98
CA LEU A 299 -22.02 30.16 -15.34
C LEU A 299 -23.51 30.01 -15.69
N LEU A 300 -24.31 29.46 -14.78
CA LEU A 300 -25.76 29.36 -14.94
C LEU A 300 -26.42 30.74 -15.01
N ALA A 301 -26.04 31.68 -14.15
CA ALA A 301 -26.56 33.04 -14.18
C ALA A 301 -26.20 33.77 -15.49
N ALA A 302 -24.95 33.61 -15.97
CA ALA A 302 -24.52 34.15 -17.25
C ALA A 302 -25.29 33.52 -18.43
N PHE A 303 -25.52 32.20 -18.38
CA PHE A 303 -26.30 31.49 -19.39
C PHE A 303 -27.75 31.99 -19.44
N VAL A 304 -28.42 32.14 -18.29
CA VAL A 304 -29.79 32.67 -18.22
C VAL A 304 -29.87 34.11 -18.74
N ARG A 305 -28.92 34.98 -18.37
CA ARG A 305 -28.86 36.36 -18.88
C ARG A 305 -28.71 36.40 -20.39
N LYS A 306 -27.78 35.61 -20.94
CA LYS A 306 -27.54 35.52 -22.39
C LYS A 306 -28.75 34.98 -23.14
N ASN A 307 -29.46 34.01 -22.57
CA ASN A 307 -30.66 33.45 -23.19
C ASN A 307 -31.81 34.48 -23.21
N ARG A 308 -31.97 35.25 -22.12
CA ARG A 308 -32.96 36.33 -22.07
C ARG A 308 -32.67 37.44 -23.09
N GLU A 309 -31.41 37.85 -23.23
CA GLU A 309 -31.01 38.82 -24.27
C GLU A 309 -31.31 38.30 -25.69
N HIS A 310 -31.06 37.01 -25.94
CA HIS A 310 -31.38 36.39 -27.23
C HIS A 310 -32.89 36.35 -27.51
N ASP A 311 -33.71 36.07 -26.50
CA ASP A 311 -35.17 36.09 -26.62
C ASP A 311 -35.72 37.51 -26.88
N GLU A 312 -35.15 38.52 -26.22
CA GLU A 312 -35.50 39.93 -26.45
C GLU A 312 -35.14 40.35 -27.89
N LEU A 313 -33.94 39.99 -28.37
CA LEU A 313 -33.49 40.27 -29.75
C LEU A 313 -34.35 39.54 -30.80
N GLN A 314 -34.74 38.29 -30.55
CA GLN A 314 -35.64 37.54 -31.44
C GLN A 314 -37.03 38.17 -31.52
N ASN A 315 -37.57 38.63 -30.39
CA ASN A 315 -38.87 39.28 -30.36
C ASN A 315 -38.86 40.62 -31.11
N GLU A 316 -37.79 41.40 -31.00
CA GLU A 316 -37.62 42.64 -31.75
C GLU A 316 -37.51 42.38 -33.26
N ASN A 317 -36.71 41.38 -33.66
CA ASN A 317 -36.62 40.96 -35.07
C ASN A 317 -37.97 40.48 -35.62
N ARG A 318 -38.78 39.79 -34.81
CA ARG A 318 -40.13 39.38 -35.22
C ARG A 318 -41.06 40.56 -35.46
N ARG A 319 -41.01 41.60 -34.62
CA ARG A 319 -41.78 42.84 -34.81
C ARG A 319 -41.34 43.58 -36.06
N LYS A 320 -40.04 43.77 -36.26
CA LYS A 320 -39.49 44.40 -37.48
C LYS A 320 -39.88 43.65 -38.75
N LYS A 321 -39.94 42.31 -38.69
CA LYS A 321 -40.43 41.49 -39.81
C LYS A 321 -41.91 41.73 -40.09
N GLN A 322 -42.75 41.78 -39.07
CA GLN A 322 -44.19 42.08 -39.22
C GLN A 322 -44.43 43.48 -39.78
N GLU A 323 -43.68 44.48 -39.31
CA GLU A 323 -43.72 45.85 -39.84
C GLU A 323 -43.31 45.87 -41.32
N HIS A 324 -42.24 45.17 -41.67
CA HIS A 324 -41.80 45.04 -43.07
C HIS A 324 -42.86 44.38 -43.95
N ASP A 325 -43.50 43.29 -43.50
CA ASP A 325 -44.55 42.60 -44.24
C ASP A 325 -45.80 43.49 -44.44
N GLN A 326 -46.16 44.32 -43.45
CA GLN A 326 -47.23 45.30 -43.56
C GLN A 326 -46.90 46.40 -44.57
N LEU A 327 -45.72 47.00 -44.47
CA LEU A 327 -45.22 48.01 -45.41
C LEU A 327 -45.18 47.45 -46.85
N GLN A 328 -44.76 46.20 -47.02
CA GLN A 328 -44.74 45.53 -48.31
C GLN A 328 -46.15 45.32 -48.88
N THR A 329 -47.13 45.00 -48.01
CA THR A 329 -48.54 44.86 -48.41
C THR A 329 -49.14 46.19 -48.84
N GLU A 330 -48.91 47.27 -48.09
CA GLU A 330 -49.36 48.62 -48.48
C GLU A 330 -48.72 49.07 -49.80
N THR A 331 -47.41 48.81 -49.96
CA THR A 331 -46.70 49.12 -51.21
C THR A 331 -47.33 48.38 -52.40
N CYS A 332 -47.72 47.12 -52.24
CA CYS A 332 -48.41 46.35 -53.27
C CYS A 332 -49.79 46.94 -53.61
N ARG A 333 -50.55 47.38 -52.60
CA ARG A 333 -51.87 48.00 -52.82
C ARG A 333 -51.78 49.33 -53.56
N ILE A 334 -50.82 50.17 -53.17
CA ILE A 334 -50.56 51.45 -53.85
C ILE A 334 -50.11 51.21 -55.29
N GLN A 335 -49.27 50.20 -55.54
CA GLN A 335 -48.85 49.85 -56.89
C GLN A 335 -50.06 49.44 -57.77
N GLN A 336 -50.99 48.65 -57.23
CA GLN A 336 -52.22 48.29 -57.94
C GLN A 336 -53.10 49.51 -58.24
N GLU A 337 -53.29 50.41 -57.28
CA GLU A 337 -54.05 51.66 -57.49
C GLU A 337 -53.38 52.54 -58.57
N TYR A 338 -52.04 52.62 -58.56
CA TYR A 338 -51.28 53.33 -59.59
C TYR A 338 -51.47 52.72 -60.98
N ASP A 339 -51.40 51.40 -61.10
CA ASP A 339 -51.56 50.69 -62.37
C ASP A 339 -52.99 50.90 -62.94
N GLN A 340 -54.02 50.86 -62.09
CA GLN A 340 -55.41 51.17 -62.49
C GLN A 340 -55.56 52.61 -62.98
N LEU A 341 -54.94 53.58 -62.29
CA LEU A 341 -54.96 54.98 -62.70
C LEU A 341 -54.23 55.19 -64.03
N GLN A 342 -53.14 54.45 -64.30
CA GLN A 342 -52.46 54.50 -65.60
C GLN A 342 -53.36 53.96 -66.72
N GLU A 343 -54.09 52.87 -66.48
CA GLU A 343 -55.06 52.35 -67.46
C GLU A 343 -56.20 53.34 -67.74
N GLU A 344 -56.75 53.98 -66.70
CA GLU A 344 -57.80 55.00 -66.87
C GLU A 344 -57.27 56.22 -67.64
N LYS A 345 -56.05 56.68 -67.30
CA LYS A 345 -55.38 57.76 -68.03
C LYS A 345 -55.21 57.41 -69.52
N ASN A 346 -54.78 56.18 -69.81
CA ASN A 346 -54.60 55.71 -71.19
C ASN A 346 -55.94 55.65 -71.95
N ARG A 347 -57.04 55.22 -71.31
CA ARG A 347 -58.39 55.27 -71.89
C ARG A 347 -58.82 56.70 -72.21
N LYS A 348 -58.68 57.63 -71.26
CA LYS A 348 -59.03 59.04 -71.49
C LYS A 348 -58.17 59.69 -72.57
N GLN A 349 -56.89 59.29 -72.68
CA GLN A 349 -56.03 59.75 -73.77
C GLN A 349 -56.54 59.26 -75.13
N GLN A 350 -56.95 57.99 -75.23
CA GLN A 350 -57.56 57.45 -76.46
C GLN A 350 -58.88 58.15 -76.81
N GLU A 351 -59.72 58.43 -75.82
CA GLU A 351 -60.96 59.20 -76.03
C GLU A 351 -60.67 60.62 -76.53
N LEU A 352 -59.65 61.29 -75.97
CA LEU A 352 -59.22 62.62 -76.39
C LEU A 352 -58.70 62.61 -77.84
N ASP A 353 -57.89 61.61 -78.19
CA ASP A 353 -57.36 61.45 -79.54
C ASP A 353 -58.50 61.21 -80.55
N HIS A 354 -59.50 60.40 -80.20
CA HIS A 354 -60.69 60.18 -81.04
C HIS A 354 -61.54 61.45 -81.21
N LEU A 355 -61.78 62.20 -80.13
CA LEU A 355 -62.51 63.48 -80.20
C LEU A 355 -61.76 64.52 -81.03
N GLN A 356 -60.43 64.53 -80.96
CA GLN A 356 -59.58 65.40 -81.79
C GLN A 356 -59.70 65.03 -83.27
N GLU A 357 -59.73 63.74 -83.63
CA GLU A 357 -59.99 63.29 -84.99
C GLU A 357 -61.40 63.66 -85.49
N GLU A 358 -62.43 63.51 -84.66
CA GLU A 358 -63.80 63.89 -85.02
C GLU A 358 -63.93 65.40 -85.22
N LYS A 359 -63.29 66.21 -84.36
CA LYS A 359 -63.20 67.67 -84.52
C LYS A 359 -62.51 68.02 -85.83
N ASN A 360 -61.39 67.37 -86.16
CA ASN A 360 -60.67 67.61 -87.41
C ASN A 360 -61.51 67.24 -88.63
N ARG A 361 -62.30 66.16 -88.56
CA ARG A 361 -63.27 65.78 -89.60
C ARG A 361 -64.36 66.83 -89.80
N LYS A 362 -65.00 67.28 -88.70
CA LYS A 362 -66.02 68.33 -88.76
C LYS A 362 -65.47 69.67 -89.24
N GLN A 363 -64.22 69.99 -88.87
CA GLN A 363 -63.54 71.20 -89.38
C GLN A 363 -63.33 71.10 -90.89
N GLN A 364 -62.89 69.96 -91.41
CA GLN A 364 -62.75 69.73 -92.86
C GLN A 364 -64.11 69.79 -93.59
N GLU A 365 -65.19 69.29 -92.99
CA GLU A 365 -66.54 69.45 -93.55
C GLU A 365 -67.01 70.90 -93.55
N LEU A 366 -66.75 71.65 -92.47
CA LEU A 366 -67.09 73.06 -92.38
C LEU A 366 -66.33 73.89 -93.43
N ASP A 367 -65.04 73.59 -93.62
CA ASP A 367 -64.21 74.25 -94.64
C ASP A 367 -64.72 73.93 -96.06
N ARG A 368 -65.16 72.69 -96.33
CA ARG A 368 -65.83 72.34 -97.61
C ARG A 368 -67.15 73.08 -97.81
N LEU A 369 -67.97 73.22 -96.77
CA LEU A 369 -69.25 73.94 -96.84
C LEU A 369 -69.05 75.45 -97.05
N LEU A 370 -67.99 76.04 -96.48
CA LEU A 370 -67.63 77.43 -96.70
C LEU A 370 -67.10 77.66 -98.12
N GLU A 371 -66.34 76.72 -98.68
CA GLU A 371 -65.85 76.81 -100.06
C GLU A 371 -66.99 76.67 -101.08
N ASN A 372 -67.94 75.76 -100.84
CA ASN A 372 -69.15 75.65 -101.66
C ASN A 372 -70.02 76.91 -101.58
N ARG A 373 -70.17 77.52 -100.40
CA ARG A 373 -70.90 78.79 -100.25
C ARG A 373 -70.20 79.95 -100.96
N LYS A 374 -68.87 79.97 -101.00
CA LYS A 374 -68.12 80.96 -101.80
C LYS A 374 -68.34 80.77 -103.30
N GLN A 375 -68.50 79.54 -103.77
CA GLN A 375 -68.81 79.25 -105.18
C GLN A 375 -70.27 79.55 -105.53
N GLU A 376 -71.21 79.38 -104.60
CA GLU A 376 -72.63 79.75 -104.80
C GLU A 376 -72.89 81.26 -104.69
N PHE A 377 -72.04 82.03 -103.99
CA PHE A 377 -72.17 83.50 -103.91
C PHE A 377 -71.36 84.27 -104.96
N SER A 378 -70.64 83.60 -105.88
CA SER A 378 -69.95 84.25 -107.01
C SER A 378 -70.83 84.39 -108.26
N SER A 379 -72.14 84.20 -108.13
CA SER A 379 -73.13 84.34 -109.21
C SER A 379 -74.37 85.09 -108.74
N GLU A 380 -74.17 86.20 -108.04
CA GLU A 380 -75.15 87.28 -107.88
C GLU A 380 -74.38 88.56 -107.48
N ASP A 381 -73.38 88.84 -108.32
CA ASP A 381 -72.67 90.11 -108.46
C ASP A 381 -73.57 91.02 -109.32
N ASP A 382 -73.86 92.24 -108.87
CA ASP A 382 -74.10 93.34 -109.80
C ASP A 382 -73.28 94.54 -109.32
N GLN A 383 -72.38 95.00 -110.20
CA GLN A 383 -71.72 96.32 -110.27
C GLN A 383 -71.91 97.24 -109.04
N GLU A 384 -70.85 97.72 -108.37
CA GLU A 384 -70.05 98.84 -108.87
C GLU A 384 -68.78 99.12 -108.00
N GLN A 385 -67.63 98.84 -108.63
CA GLN A 385 -66.35 99.59 -108.77
C GLN A 385 -65.62 100.39 -107.64
N ILE A 386 -64.33 100.04 -107.38
CA ILE A 386 -63.02 100.66 -107.82
C ILE A 386 -62.61 101.91 -106.98
N VAL A 387 -61.40 102.06 -106.39
CA VAL A 387 -60.01 102.10 -106.93
C VAL A 387 -59.01 101.83 -105.76
N LYS A 388 -57.88 101.10 -105.86
CA LYS A 388 -56.61 101.48 -106.53
C LYS A 388 -55.59 100.32 -106.60
N SER A 389 -55.04 100.14 -107.81
CA SER A 389 -53.79 99.47 -108.27
C SER A 389 -52.52 100.07 -107.62
N GLY A 390 -51.32 99.48 -107.64
CA GLY A 390 -50.68 98.31 -108.28
C GLY A 390 -49.31 98.07 -107.59
N MET A 391 -48.55 96.99 -107.82
CA MET A 391 -47.56 96.88 -108.91
C MET A 391 -46.77 95.53 -108.81
N GLN A 392 -46.50 94.96 -109.98
CA GLN A 392 -45.57 93.91 -110.47
C GLN A 392 -44.89 92.78 -109.64
N ARG A 393 -44.91 91.61 -110.32
CA ARG A 393 -44.02 90.41 -110.39
C ARG A 393 -42.54 90.63 -109.98
N GLU A 394 -41.77 89.64 -109.52
CA GLU A 394 -41.39 88.41 -110.25
C GLU A 394 -40.58 87.42 -109.34
N HIS A 395 -40.64 86.12 -109.67
CA HIS A 395 -39.68 85.00 -109.49
C HIS A 395 -38.77 84.86 -108.23
N ASP A 396 -38.85 83.72 -107.53
CA ASP A 396 -37.94 82.55 -107.66
C ASP A 396 -37.96 81.58 -106.44
N GLN A 397 -37.81 80.29 -106.73
CA GLN A 397 -37.37 79.20 -105.83
C GLN A 397 -35.82 79.02 -106.02
N PRO A 398 -35.02 78.20 -105.28
CA PRO A 398 -35.32 77.23 -104.20
C PRO A 398 -34.21 77.06 -103.10
N GLN A 399 -34.39 76.03 -102.24
CA GLN A 399 -33.38 75.15 -101.59
C GLN A 399 -32.48 75.57 -100.38
N ASN A 400 -32.73 74.86 -99.26
CA ASN A 400 -31.85 73.95 -98.47
C ASN A 400 -30.58 74.40 -97.70
N VAL A 401 -30.23 73.57 -96.69
CA VAL A 401 -29.04 73.44 -95.79
C VAL A 401 -29.35 73.84 -94.33
N LYS A 402 -29.50 72.96 -93.33
CA LYS A 402 -28.67 71.88 -92.69
C LYS A 402 -27.93 72.33 -91.40
N GLU A 403 -28.09 71.49 -90.37
CA GLU A 403 -27.12 71.13 -89.29
C GLU A 403 -26.83 72.18 -88.19
N THR A 404 -26.67 71.91 -86.87
CA THR A 404 -26.44 70.67 -86.10
C THR A 404 -26.62 70.87 -84.57
N LYS A 405 -26.92 69.76 -83.87
CA LYS A 405 -26.39 69.22 -82.58
C LYS A 405 -26.59 69.89 -81.20
N GLY A 406 -27.12 69.05 -80.31
CA GLY A 406 -26.67 68.77 -78.93
C GLY A 406 -27.59 67.71 -78.29
N LYS A 407 -27.27 66.41 -78.30
CA LYS A 407 -26.74 65.57 -77.18
C LYS A 407 -27.45 65.82 -75.83
N GLN A 408 -27.86 64.85 -75.02
CA GLN A 408 -27.49 63.45 -74.80
C GLN A 408 -28.51 62.85 -73.81
N GLY A 409 -28.68 61.53 -73.75
CA GLY A 409 -29.28 60.88 -72.56
C GLY A 409 -30.05 59.60 -72.86
N ASN A 410 -29.31 58.53 -73.09
CA ASN A 410 -29.78 57.16 -73.29
C ASN A 410 -30.13 56.52 -71.92
N GLN A 411 -31.23 55.78 -71.81
CA GLN A 411 -31.22 54.49 -71.11
C GLN A 411 -32.50 53.71 -71.35
N GLN A 412 -32.37 52.69 -72.18
CA GLN A 412 -33.21 51.51 -72.22
C GLN A 412 -32.50 50.43 -71.40
N SER A 413 -33.14 49.94 -70.34
CA SER A 413 -32.80 48.70 -69.63
C SER A 413 -34.13 48.10 -69.15
N LYS A 414 -34.69 47.15 -69.87
CA LYS A 414 -34.68 45.70 -69.52
C LYS A 414 -35.15 45.42 -68.09
N LYS A 415 -36.43 45.03 -68.02
CA LYS A 415 -37.02 43.88 -67.30
C LYS A 415 -36.27 43.36 -66.07
N GLU A 416 -36.98 43.31 -64.95
CA GLU A 416 -37.13 42.08 -64.16
C GLU A 416 -38.54 42.03 -63.55
N ASP A 417 -39.33 41.07 -64.04
CA ASP A 417 -40.65 40.74 -63.53
C ASP A 417 -40.53 40.18 -62.10
N LYS A 418 -40.92 40.96 -61.07
CA LYS A 418 -41.34 40.38 -59.79
C LYS A 418 -42.85 40.17 -59.83
N LYS A 419 -43.22 39.01 -60.35
CA LYS A 419 -44.59 38.48 -60.27
C LYS A 419 -44.95 38.33 -58.79
N CYS A 420 -45.92 39.09 -58.30
CA CYS A 420 -46.60 38.81 -57.03
C CYS A 420 -47.29 37.45 -57.16
N LEU A 421 -46.65 36.40 -56.65
CA LEU A 421 -47.30 35.13 -56.39
C LEU A 421 -48.14 35.31 -55.11
N LEU A 422 -49.45 35.46 -55.28
CA LEU A 422 -50.39 35.15 -54.21
C LEU A 422 -50.23 33.66 -53.86
N GLN A 423 -50.02 33.38 -52.58
CA GLN A 423 -50.23 32.07 -51.99
C GLN A 423 -51.35 32.18 -50.96
#